data_AF-A0AAV4R997-F1
#
_entry.id   AF-A0AAV4R997-F1
#
_cell.length_a   1.000
_cell.length_b   1.000
_cell.length_c   1.000
_cell.angle_alpha   90.00
_cell.angle_beta   90.00
_cell.angle_gamma   90.00
#
_symmetry.space_group_name_H-M   'P 1'
#
loop_
_entity.id
_entity.type
_entity.pdbx_description
1 polymer ?
#
loop_
_entity_poly.entity_id
_entity_poly.type
_entity_poly.pdbx_seq_one_letter_code
_entity_poly.pdbx_strand_id
1 'polypeptide(L)'
;ECCPSRYKSVHVVNDSLVFKAAWVVIKTFLSDKIKKRVHFHSSPKELLDHFPKAVLPKHYGGDLENYQTLDWLKRVMTPEKLATVGGFQLQ
;
A
#
# COMPACT_ATOMS: atom_id res chain seq x y z
N GLU A 1 5.30 9.13 15.82
CA GLU A 1 3.97 9.60 15.35
C GLU A 1 4.18 10.67 14.25
N CYS A 2 4.56 10.30 13.02
CA CYS A 2 5.12 11.26 12.04
C CYS A 2 4.48 11.25 10.64
N CYS A 3 3.35 10.54 10.45
CA CYS A 3 2.59 10.64 9.21
C CYS A 3 1.12 10.95 9.55
N PRO A 4 0.58 12.13 9.18
CA PRO A 4 -0.82 12.51 9.46
C PRO A 4 -1.85 11.71 8.63
N SER A 5 -1.47 10.57 8.06
CA SER A 5 -2.31 9.72 7.23
C SER A 5 -2.90 8.56 8.02
N ARG A 6 -4.23 8.36 7.92
CA ARG A 6 -4.93 7.27 8.60
C ARG A 6 -4.94 6.02 7.72
N TYR A 7 -4.03 5.08 8.00
CA TYR A 7 -4.01 3.78 7.32
C TYR A 7 -5.28 2.98 7.63
N LYS A 8 -6.14 2.73 6.64
CA LYS A 8 -7.40 1.97 6.82
C LYS A 8 -7.16 0.45 6.84
N SER A 9 -6.47 -0.07 5.85
CA SER A 9 -6.09 -1.49 5.75
C SER A 9 -4.84 -1.63 4.89
N VAL A 10 -4.06 -2.68 5.14
CA VAL A 10 -2.87 -3.07 4.38
C VAL A 10 -3.10 -4.49 3.90
N HIS A 11 -3.11 -4.70 2.59
CA HIS A 11 -3.33 -6.01 1.97
C HIS A 11 -2.03 -6.46 1.31
N VAL A 12 -1.47 -7.56 1.80
CA VAL A 12 -0.24 -8.16 1.25
C VAL A 12 -0.64 -9.40 0.46
N VAL A 13 -0.24 -9.46 -0.80
CA VAL A 13 -0.59 -10.54 -1.75
C VAL A 13 0.67 -11.35 -2.03
N ASN A 14 0.52 -12.68 -2.18
CA ASN A 14 1.62 -13.63 -2.38
C ASN A 14 2.48 -13.75 -1.11
N ASP A 15 1.95 -14.42 -0.09
CA ASP A 15 2.56 -14.61 1.22
C ASP A 15 3.77 -15.56 1.16
N SER A 16 4.85 -15.10 0.56
CA SER A 16 6.13 -15.82 0.58
C SER A 16 6.59 -16.02 2.03
N LEU A 17 7.28 -17.13 2.29
CA LEU A 17 7.80 -17.46 3.63
C LEU A 17 8.63 -16.31 4.23
N VAL A 18 9.31 -15.55 3.38
CA VAL A 18 10.10 -14.37 3.75
C VAL A 18 9.20 -13.28 4.37
N PHE A 19 8.03 -13.02 3.79
CA PHE A 19 7.08 -12.03 4.31
C PHE A 19 6.52 -12.43 5.68
N LYS A 20 6.24 -13.71 5.90
CA LYS A 20 5.79 -14.22 7.21
C LYS A 20 6.86 -14.01 8.28
N ALA A 21 8.11 -14.30 7.96
CA ALA A 21 9.23 -14.09 8.87
C ALA A 21 9.42 -12.59 9.20
N ALA A 22 9.40 -11.73 8.19
CA ALA A 22 9.47 -10.27 8.38
C ALA A 22 8.30 -9.76 9.23
N TRP A 23 7.09 -10.25 9.00
CA TRP A 23 5.91 -9.87 9.78
C TRP A 23 6.03 -10.26 11.26
N VAL A 24 6.63 -11.41 11.58
CA VAL A 24 6.85 -11.82 12.98
C VAL A 24 7.76 -10.83 13.72
N VAL A 25 8.76 -10.26 13.04
CA VAL A 25 9.63 -9.23 13.61
C VAL A 25 8.93 -7.89 13.69
N ILE A 26 8.21 -7.48 12.64
CA ILE A 26 7.55 -6.15 12.59
C ILE A 26 6.36 -6.07 13.55
N LYS A 27 5.58 -7.14 13.70
CA LYS A 27 4.36 -7.14 14.52
C LYS A 27 4.63 -6.85 16.00
N THR A 28 5.82 -7.11 16.52
CA THR A 28 6.16 -6.84 17.92
C THR A 28 6.26 -5.34 18.20
N PHE A 29 6.58 -4.53 17.18
CA PHE A 29 6.66 -3.07 17.26
C PHE A 29 5.33 -2.38 16.94
N LEU A 30 4.35 -3.11 16.41
CA LEU A 30 3.06 -2.56 16.00
C LEU A 30 2.01 -2.67 17.12
N SER A 31 1.16 -1.65 17.23
CA SER A 31 -0.02 -1.70 18.11
C SER A 31 -1.08 -2.67 17.56
N ASP A 32 -1.94 -3.19 18.44
CA ASP A 32 -3.01 -4.12 18.05
C ASP A 32 -3.99 -3.51 17.05
N LYS A 33 -4.10 -2.17 17.01
CA LYS A 33 -4.85 -1.44 16.00
C LYS A 33 -4.28 -1.63 14.59
N ILE A 34 -2.96 -1.63 14.43
CA ILE A 34 -2.33 -1.84 13.13
C ILE A 34 -2.35 -3.33 12.78
N LYS A 35 -2.07 -4.22 13.73
CA LYS A 35 -2.13 -5.68 13.51
C LYS A 35 -3.48 -6.12 12.94
N LYS A 36 -4.59 -5.59 13.46
CA LYS A 36 -5.95 -5.89 12.97
C LYS A 36 -6.26 -5.37 11.56
N ARG A 37 -5.44 -4.46 11.03
CA ARG A 37 -5.62 -3.82 9.72
C ARG A 37 -4.74 -4.43 8.63
N VAL A 38 -3.85 -5.36 8.99
CA VAL A 38 -3.00 -6.06 8.02
C VAL A 38 -3.65 -7.38 7.65
N HIS A 39 -3.92 -7.56 6.36
CA HIS A 39 -4.52 -8.76 5.78
C HIS A 39 -3.52 -9.40 4.84
N PHE A 40 -3.29 -10.71 5.01
CA PHE A 40 -2.44 -11.51 4.14
C PHE A 40 -3.33 -12.34 3.22
N HIS A 41 -3.07 -12.27 1.93
CA HIS A 41 -3.80 -12.98 0.89
C HIS A 41 -2.85 -13.92 0.15
N SER A 42 -3.21 -15.20 0.10
CA SER A 42 -2.42 -16.20 -0.63
C SER A 42 -2.70 -16.16 -2.13
N SER A 43 -3.91 -15.75 -2.53
CA SER A 43 -4.26 -15.57 -3.94
C SER A 43 -4.65 -14.12 -4.25
N PRO A 44 -4.27 -13.59 -5.43
CA PRO A 44 -4.79 -12.32 -5.94
C PRO A 44 -6.31 -12.24 -6.02
N LYS A 45 -6.99 -13.39 -6.17
CA LYS A 45 -8.45 -13.43 -6.27
C LYS A 45 -9.15 -12.94 -5.00
N GLU A 46 -8.53 -13.14 -3.83
CA GLU A 46 -9.07 -12.68 -2.54
C GLU A 46 -9.09 -11.14 -2.43
N LEU A 47 -8.30 -10.42 -3.25
CA LEU A 47 -8.37 -8.96 -3.31
C LEU A 47 -9.73 -8.47 -3.80
N LEU A 48 -10.43 -9.28 -4.61
CA LEU A 48 -11.74 -8.93 -5.17
C LEU A 48 -12.82 -8.84 -4.09
N ASP A 49 -12.62 -9.49 -2.95
CA ASP A 49 -13.54 -9.41 -1.80
C ASP A 49 -13.40 -8.08 -1.04
N HIS A 50 -12.26 -7.41 -1.20
CA HIS A 50 -11.95 -6.14 -0.54
C HIS A 50 -12.01 -4.93 -1.48
N PHE A 51 -11.76 -5.13 -2.77
CA PHE A 51 -11.68 -4.08 -3.77
C PHE A 51 -12.48 -4.44 -5.02
N PRO A 52 -13.19 -3.47 -5.63
CA PRO A 52 -13.91 -3.72 -6.87
C PRO A 52 -12.96 -4.04 -8.03
N LYS A 53 -13.37 -4.93 -8.95
CA LYS A 53 -12.57 -5.33 -10.11
C LYS A 53 -12.08 -4.14 -10.95
N ALA A 54 -12.90 -3.10 -11.09
CA ALA A 54 -12.59 -1.91 -11.89
C ALA A 54 -11.35 -1.13 -11.43
N VAL A 55 -10.96 -1.21 -10.15
CA VAL A 55 -9.79 -0.47 -9.63
C VAL A 55 -8.53 -1.34 -9.55
N LEU A 56 -8.68 -2.65 -9.70
CA LEU A 56 -7.57 -3.59 -9.58
C LEU A 56 -6.94 -3.86 -10.96
N PRO A 57 -5.61 -3.87 -11.07
CA PRO A 57 -4.92 -4.25 -12.30
C PRO A 57 -5.30 -5.65 -12.80
N LYS A 58 -5.27 -5.84 -14.12
CA LYS A 58 -5.55 -7.15 -14.74
C LYS A 58 -4.71 -8.30 -14.20
N HIS A 59 -3.44 -8.08 -13.87
CA HIS A 59 -2.56 -9.12 -13.32
C HIS A 59 -2.93 -9.58 -11.90
N TYR A 60 -3.74 -8.80 -11.18
CA TYR A 60 -4.32 -9.20 -9.90
C TYR A 60 -5.77 -9.70 -10.03
N GLY A 61 -6.28 -9.88 -11.26
CA GLY A 61 -7.64 -10.38 -11.53
C GLY A 61 -8.73 -9.30 -11.61
N GLY A 62 -8.35 -8.02 -11.71
CA GLY A 62 -9.29 -6.92 -11.98
C GLY A 62 -9.38 -6.55 -13.47
N ASP A 63 -10.01 -5.41 -13.75
CA ASP A 63 -10.28 -4.92 -15.11
C ASP A 63 -9.40 -3.73 -15.51
N LEU A 64 -8.60 -3.18 -14.58
CA LEU A 64 -7.78 -2.01 -14.84
C LEU A 64 -6.63 -2.34 -15.79
N GLU A 65 -6.74 -1.85 -17.02
CA GLU A 65 -5.68 -1.83 -18.02
C GLU A 65 -4.84 -0.55 -17.92
N ASN A 66 -3.57 -0.65 -18.32
CA ASN A 66 -2.70 0.51 -18.50
C ASN A 66 -2.57 1.43 -17.27
N TYR A 67 -2.46 0.85 -16.07
CA TYR A 67 -2.00 1.62 -14.90
C TYR A 67 -0.50 1.92 -15.09
N GLN A 68 -0.19 3.08 -15.68
CA GLN A 68 1.19 3.50 -15.82
C GLN A 68 1.66 4.10 -14.49
N THR A 69 2.31 3.28 -13.66
CA THR A 69 2.98 3.75 -12.44
C THR A 69 3.87 4.94 -12.71
N LEU A 70 4.51 4.98 -13.90
CA LEU A 70 5.37 6.06 -14.33
C LEU A 70 4.64 7.40 -14.49
N ASP A 71 3.39 7.41 -14.94
CA ASP A 71 2.64 8.66 -15.12
C ASP A 71 2.21 9.25 -13.78
N TRP A 72 1.75 8.39 -12.86
CA TRP A 72 1.53 8.80 -11.48
C TRP A 72 2.83 9.31 -10.86
N LEU A 73 3.93 8.56 -11.02
CA LEU A 73 5.23 8.90 -10.44
C LEU A 73 5.75 10.25 -10.96
N LYS A 74 5.71 10.49 -12.28
CA LYS A 74 6.05 11.78 -12.89
C LYS A 74 5.20 12.92 -12.32
N ARG A 75 3.89 12.68 -12.15
CA ARG A 75 2.95 13.67 -11.60
C ARG A 75 3.23 14.02 -10.14
N VAL A 76 3.65 13.06 -9.32
CA VAL A 76 3.93 13.32 -7.90
C VAL A 76 5.37 13.80 -7.65
N MET A 77 6.31 13.47 -8.53
CA MET A 77 7.71 13.90 -8.44
C MET A 77 7.96 15.29 -9.06
N THR A 78 6.93 16.01 -9.50
CA THR A 78 7.10 17.40 -9.94
C THR A 78 7.62 18.27 -8.79
N PRO A 79 8.58 19.18 -9.02
CA PRO A 79 9.20 19.99 -7.96
C PRO A 79 8.18 20.74 -7.08
N GLU A 80 7.10 21.25 -7.67
CA GLU A 80 6.02 21.96 -6.97
C GLU A 80 5.27 21.08 -5.95
N LYS A 81 5.07 19.79 -6.29
CA LYS A 81 4.43 18.79 -5.41
C LYS A 81 5.38 18.32 -4.32
N LEU A 82 6.67 18.20 -4.62
CA LEU A 82 7.68 17.82 -3.62
C LEU A 82 7.84 18.91 -2.57
N ALA A 83 7.79 20.18 -2.96
CA ALA A 83 7.84 21.32 -2.03
C ALA A 83 6.64 21.39 -1.07
N THR A 84 5.47 20.90 -1.50
CA THR A 84 4.26 20.87 -0.66
C THR A 84 4.15 19.64 0.24
N VAL A 85 4.73 18.50 -0.17
CA VAL A 85 4.76 17.27 0.64
C VAL A 85 5.92 17.29 1.65
N GLY A 86 7.06 17.88 1.27
CA GLY A 86 8.25 18.04 2.10
C GLY A 86 8.21 19.26 3.01
N GLY A 87 7.07 19.56 3.63
CA GLY A 87 6.85 20.71 4.54
C GLY A 87 7.69 20.69 5.84
N PHE A 88 9.00 20.46 5.74
CA PHE A 88 9.98 21.10 6.60
C PHE A 88 10.27 22.46 5.97
N GLN A 89 9.60 23.51 6.46
CA GLN A 89 10.20 24.83 6.34
C GLN A 89 11.54 24.75 7.07
N LEU A 90 12.63 24.75 6.30
CA LEU A 90 13.93 25.16 6.82
C LEU A 90 13.79 26.64 7.13
N GLN A 91 13.61 26.93 8.42
CA GLN A 91 13.95 28.23 8.97
C GLN A 91 15.48 28.38 8.99
#